data_AF-A0A0E3R6Q8-F1
#
_entry.id   AF-A0A0E3R6Q8-F1
#
_cell.length_a   1.000
_cell.length_b   1.000
_cell.length_c   1.000
_cell.angle_alpha   90.00
_cell.angle_beta   90.00
_cell.angle_gamma   90.00
#
_symmetry.space_group_name_H-M   'P 1'
#
loop_
_entity.id
_entity.type
_entity.pdbx_description
1 polymer ?
#
loop_
_entity_poly.entity_id
_entity_poly.type
_entity_poly.pdbx_seq_one_letter_code
_entity_poly.pdbx_strand_id
1 'polypeptide(L)' 'MYGPQEAHKARNSNRLLAIRLETNKSCNLRCRYCYAQSGEDSAKIADFNNLKRII' A
#
# COMPACT_ATOMS: atom_id res chain seq x y z
N MET A 1 -5.16 13.02 -3.21
CA MET A 1 -5.55 12.63 -1.83
C MET A 1 -7.06 12.74 -1.78
N TYR A 2 -7.76 11.71 -1.32
CA TYR A 2 -9.24 11.71 -1.32
C TYR A 2 -9.77 12.81 -0.44
N GLY A 3 -10.79 13.52 -0.92
CA GLY A 3 -11.47 14.54 -0.15
C GLY A 3 -12.36 13.94 0.95
N PRO A 4 -12.73 14.73 1.98
CA PRO A 4 -13.64 14.28 3.03
C PRO A 4 -14.96 13.73 2.48
N GLN A 5 -15.51 14.36 1.44
CA GLN A 5 -16.77 13.95 0.81
C GLN A 5 -16.68 12.55 0.18
N GLU A 6 -15.56 12.25 -0.49
CA GLU A 6 -15.34 10.94 -1.12
C GLU A 6 -15.21 9.84 -0.07
N ALA A 7 -14.49 10.12 1.02
CA ALA A 7 -14.35 9.19 2.15
C ALA A 7 -15.69 8.89 2.82
N HIS A 8 -16.51 9.92 3.06
CA HIS A 8 -17.84 9.73 3.62
C HIS A 8 -18.76 8.95 2.69
N LYS A 9 -18.68 9.19 1.37
CA LYS A 9 -19.48 8.45 0.38
C LYS A 9 -19.09 6.97 0.34
N ALA A 10 -17.80 6.65 0.32
CA ALA A 10 -17.33 5.26 0.33
C ALA A 10 -17.77 4.53 1.61
N ARG A 11 -17.61 5.18 2.78
CA ARG A 11 -18.09 4.65 4.07
C ARG A 11 -19.59 4.38 4.05
N ASN A 12 -20.40 5.38 3.66
CA ASN A 12 -21.86 5.27 3.71
C ASN A 12 -22.42 4.31 2.64
N SER A 13 -21.66 4.00 1.59
CA SER A 13 -22.03 3.02 0.56
C SER A 13 -21.43 1.63 0.79
N ASN A 14 -20.78 1.39 1.94
CA ASN A 14 -20.08 0.14 2.26
C ASN A 14 -19.07 -0.28 1.18
N ARG A 15 -18.36 0.68 0.59
CA ARG A 15 -17.34 0.46 -0.44
C ARG A 15 -15.95 0.80 0.08
N LEU A 16 -14.95 0.09 -0.45
CA LEU A 16 -13.55 0.46 -0.28
C LEU A 16 -13.27 1.76 -1.03
N LEU A 17 -12.73 2.76 -0.32
CA LEU A 17 -12.30 4.03 -0.92
C LEU A 17 -11.01 3.84 -1.73
N ALA A 18 -10.06 3.11 -1.16
CA ALA A 18 -8.74 2.88 -1.73
C ALA A 18 -8.11 1.63 -1.14
N ILE A 19 -7.29 0.96 -1.96
CA ILE A 19 -6.38 -0.09 -1.53
C ILE A 19 -4.97 0.30 -1.98
N ARG A 20 -4.00 0.17 -1.08
CA ARG A 20 -2.59 0.36 -1.39
C ARG A 20 -1.89 -0.98 -1.25
N LEU A 21 -1.24 -1.42 -2.33
CA LEU A 21 -0.49 -2.66 -2.35
C LEU A 21 1.01 -2.33 -2.35
N GLU A 22 1.70 -2.76 -1.30
CA GLU A 22 3.16 -2.70 -1.22
C GLU A 22 3.72 -4.07 -1.61
N THR A 23 4.43 -4.15 -2.74
CA THR A 23 4.89 -5.43 -3.32
C THR A 23 6.28 -5.84 -2.85
N ASN A 24 7.11 -4.87 -2.48
CA ASN A 24 8.41 -5.06 -1.85
C ASN A 24 8.74 -3.86 -0.94
N LYS A 25 9.73 -4.04 -0.07
CA LYS A 25 10.32 -2.97 0.76
C LYS A 25 11.76 -2.65 0.35
N SER A 26 12.22 -3.16 -0.79
CA SER A 26 13.55 -2.87 -1.32
C SER A 26 13.59 -1.42 -1.78
N CYS A 27 14.47 -0.63 -1.20
CA CYS A 27 14.64 0.77 -1.55
C CYS A 27 16.12 1.12 -1.53
N ASN A 28 16.58 1.85 -2.55
CA ASN A 28 17.95 2.36 -2.63
C ASN A 28 18.17 3.64 -1.80
N LEU A 29 17.14 4.08 -1.06
CA LEU A 29 17.19 5.24 -0.18
C LEU A 29 17.17 4.80 1.28
N ARG A 30 17.86 5.55 2.13
CA ARG A 30 17.93 5.34 3.59
C ARG A 30 17.39 6.55 4.33
N CYS A 31 16.08 6.77 4.21
CA CYS A 31 15.43 7.94 4.78
C CYS A 31 15.37 7.85 6.31
N ARG A 32 15.78 8.92 7.02
CA ARG A 32 15.74 9.00 8.50
C ARG A 32 14.33 8.73 9.07
N TYR A 33 13.29 9.08 8.35
CA TYR A 33 11.89 8.97 8.78
C TYR A 33 11.07 8.02 7.88
N CYS A 34 11.70 6.97 7.35
CA CYS A 34 10.98 5.97 6.56
C CYS A 34 10.04 5.16 7.47
N TYR A 35 8.74 5.42 7.41
CA TYR A 35 7.75 4.65 8.19
C TYR A 35 7.77 3.15 7.85
N ALA A 36 8.13 2.81 6.61
CA ALA A 36 8.10 1.45 6.09
C ALA A 36 9.39 0.67 6.34
N GLN A 37 10.42 1.30 6.93
CA GLN A 37 11.78 0.76 7.10
C GLN A 37 12.32 0.15 5.80
N SER A 38 11.99 0.77 4.66
CA SER A 38 12.41 0.28 3.35
C SER A 38 13.92 0.44 3.19
N GLY A 39 14.55 -0.53 2.51
CA GLY A 39 16.01 -0.59 2.35
C GLY A 39 16.72 -1.56 3.29
N GLU A 40 16.00 -2.33 4.11
CA GLU A 40 16.53 -3.52 4.79
C GLU A 40 16.61 -4.72 3.83
N ASP A 41 17.63 -5.56 4.00
CA ASP A 41 17.99 -6.65 3.06
C ASP A 41 17.00 -7.83 3.03
N SER A 42 15.94 -7.81 3.86
CA SER A 42 15.02 -8.95 4.04
C SER A 42 13.70 -8.85 3.27
N ALA A 43 13.68 -8.16 2.12
CA ALA A 43 12.46 -7.95 1.36
C ALA A 43 11.91 -9.26 0.76
N LYS A 44 10.90 -9.84 1.41
CA LYS A 44 10.06 -10.89 0.80
C LYS A 44 9.17 -10.23 -0.27
N ILE A 45 9.42 -10.56 -1.53
CA ILE A 45 8.64 -10.04 -2.67
C ILE A 45 7.41 -10.94 -2.87
N ALA A 46 6.23 -10.33 -2.94
CA ALA A 46 5.00 -11.08 -3.24
C ALA A 46 4.96 -11.47 -4.73
N ASP A 47 4.64 -12.73 -5.02
CA ASP A 47 4.47 -13.21 -6.40
C ASP A 47 3.32 -12.49 -7.11
N PHE A 48 3.52 -12.17 -8.39
CA PHE A 48 2.55 -11.44 -9.20
C PHE A 48 1.20 -12.16 -9.33
N ASN A 49 1.18 -13.49 -9.40
CA ASN A 49 -0.08 -14.23 -9.50
C ASN A 49 -0.87 -14.19 -8.20
N ASN A 50 -0.19 -14.09 -7.05
CA ASN A 50 -0.87 -13.89 -5.77
C ASN A 50 -1.49 -12.50 -5.68
N LEU A 51 -0.82 -11.47 -6.20
CA LEU A 51 -1.35 -10.10 -6.22
C LEU A 51 -2.63 -9.99 -7.08
N LYS A 52 -2.68 -10.68 -8.23
CA LYS A 52 -3.87 -10.73 -9.10
C LYS A 52 -5.12 -11.31 -8.44
N ARG A 53 -4.99 -12.12 -7.38
CA ARG A 53 -6.14 -12.69 -6.67
C ARG A 53 -6.76 -11.74 -5.65
N ILE A 54 -6.03 -10.69 -5.27
CA ILE A 54 -6.42 -9.74 -4.23
C ILE A 54 -7.20 -8.55 -4.82
N ILE A 55 -6.99 -8.27 -6.11
CA ILE A 55 -7.66 -7.21 -6.88
C ILE A 55 -8.76 -7.83 -7.75
#